data_AF-A0A349H363-F1
#
_entry.id   AF-A0A349H363-F1
#
_cell.length_a   1.000
_cell.length_b   1.000
_cell.length_c   1.000
_cell.angle_alpha   90.00
_cell.angle_beta   90.00
_cell.angle_gamma   90.00
#
_symmetry.space_group_name_H-M   'P 1'
#
loop_
_entity.id
_entity.type
_entity.pdbx_description
1 polymer ?
#
loop_
_entity_poly.entity_id
_entity_poly.type
_entity_poly.pdbx_seq_one_letter_code
_entity_poly.pdbx_strand_id
1 'polypeptide(L)'
;MLTCKQVSKVLAEGDYMDLPPFKRFMLMSHVSLCFVCRGFNRGVMTFQDLARAFRAKEETLPFGDKLPDDARRKMMQAIRENTRKP
;
A
#
# COMPACT_ATOMS: atom_id res chain seq x y z
N MET A 1 7.85 -27.60 3.41
CA MET A 1 6.64 -27.10 2.71
C MET A 1 6.13 -25.88 3.44
N LEU A 2 6.05 -24.72 2.78
CA LEU A 2 5.31 -23.57 3.31
C LEU A 2 3.83 -23.85 3.12
N THR A 3 3.06 -23.79 4.19
CA THR A 3 1.59 -23.91 4.11
C THR A 3 0.99 -22.56 3.74
N CYS A 4 -0.14 -22.57 3.03
CA CYS A 4 -0.88 -21.34 2.70
C CYS A 4 -1.17 -20.50 3.97
N LYS A 5 -1.43 -21.17 5.10
CA LYS A 5 -1.66 -20.54 6.41
C LYS A 5 -0.43 -19.80 6.94
N GLN A 6 0.76 -20.39 6.80
CA GLN A 6 2.00 -19.73 7.20
C GLN A 6 2.29 -18.51 6.32
N VAL A 7 2.05 -18.61 5.01
CA VAL A 7 2.22 -17.49 4.08
C VAL A 7 1.31 -16.32 4.46
N SER A 8 0.03 -16.59 4.69
CA SER A 8 -0.91 -15.55 5.09
C SER A 8 -0.61 -14.96 6.47
N LYS A 9 -0.15 -15.77 7.44
CA LYS A 9 0.28 -15.27 8.75
C LYS A 9 1.47 -14.32 8.62
N VAL A 10 2.49 -14.71 7.86
CA VAL A 10 3.69 -13.90 7.63
C VAL A 10 3.35 -12.58 6.93
N LEU A 11 2.47 -12.61 5.92
CA LEU A 11 2.01 -11.40 5.23
C LEU A 11 1.10 -10.50 6.09
N ALA A 12 0.40 -11.06 7.08
CA ALA A 12 -0.44 -10.27 7.99
C ALA A 12 0.36 -9.63 9.13
N GLU A 13 1.38 -10.32 9.63
CA GLU A 13 2.18 -9.86 10.78
C GLU A 13 3.31 -8.90 10.38
N GLY A 14 3.74 -8.89 9.11
CA GLY A 14 4.84 -8.03 8.68
C GLY A 14 4.97 -7.85 7.18
N ASP A 15 5.89 -6.95 6.80
CA ASP A 15 6.26 -6.69 5.42
C ASP A 15 7.12 -7.83 4.87
N TYR A 16 6.72 -8.41 3.73
CA TYR A 16 7.41 -9.55 3.16
C TYR A 16 8.87 -9.28 2.78
N MET A 17 9.27 -8.02 2.61
CA MET A 17 10.64 -7.64 2.28
C MET A 17 11.57 -7.52 3.48
N ASP A 18 11.02 -7.46 4.70
CA ASP A 18 11.83 -7.52 5.92
C ASP A 18 12.25 -8.97 6.25
N LEU A 19 11.73 -9.96 5.50
CA LEU A 19 12.14 -11.34 5.66
C LEU A 19 13.55 -11.60 5.11
N PRO A 20 14.27 -12.58 5.70
CA PRO A 20 15.50 -13.11 5.13
C PRO A 20 15.30 -13.51 3.66
N PRO A 21 16.30 -13.26 2.78
CA PRO A 21 16.16 -13.42 1.34
C PRO A 21 15.71 -14.81 0.92
N PHE A 22 16.15 -15.85 1.63
CA PHE A 22 15.72 -17.23 1.39
C PHE A 22 14.22 -17.44 1.68
N LYS A 23 13.71 -16.90 2.80
CA LYS A 23 12.29 -17.00 3.17
C LYS A 23 11.43 -16.21 2.20
N ARG A 24 11.90 -15.05 1.76
CA ARG A 24 11.23 -14.25 0.73
C ARG A 24 11.10 -14.99 -0.59
N PHE A 25 12.17 -15.65 -1.05
CA PHE A 25 12.12 -16.45 -2.28
C PHE A 25 11.11 -17.60 -2.17
N MET A 26 11.09 -18.29 -1.02
CA MET A 26 10.15 -19.39 -0.78
C MET A 26 8.69 -18.91 -0.68
N LEU A 27 8.45 -17.71 -0.12
CA LEU A 27 7.14 -17.07 -0.08
C LEU A 27 6.67 -16.69 -1.49
N MET A 28 7.54 -16.05 -2.27
CA MET A 28 7.26 -15.66 -3.66
C MET A 28 6.97 -16.87 -4.55
N SER A 29 7.73 -17.95 -4.41
CA SER A 29 7.49 -19.18 -5.17
C SER A 29 6.15 -19.81 -4.77
N HIS A 30 5.81 -19.85 -3.48
CA HIS A 30 4.52 -20.37 -3.02
C HIS A 30 3.34 -19.53 -3.53
N VAL A 31 3.39 -18.21 -3.42
CA VAL A 31 2.33 -17.31 -3.91
C VAL A 31 2.15 -17.42 -5.43
N SER A 32 3.24 -17.66 -6.17
CA SER A 32 3.20 -17.81 -7.62
C SER A 32 2.65 -19.17 -8.07
N LEU A 33 2.97 -20.24 -7.34
CA LEU A 33 2.59 -21.63 -7.69
C LEU A 33 1.24 -22.07 -7.11
N CYS A 34 0.83 -21.52 -5.96
CA CYS A 34 -0.41 -21.90 -5.31
C CYS A 34 -1.61 -21.12 -5.87
N PHE A 35 -2.59 -21.84 -6.42
CA PHE A 35 -3.82 -21.26 -6.97
C PHE A 35 -4.59 -20.38 -5.97
N VAL A 36 -4.60 -20.75 -4.68
CA VAL A 36 -5.29 -20.01 -3.63
C VAL A 36 -4.53 -18.74 -3.25
N CYS A 37 -3.22 -18.85 -3.01
CA CYS A 37 -2.42 -17.70 -2.60
C CYS A 37 -2.19 -16.68 -3.72
N ARG A 38 -2.26 -17.12 -4.99
CA ARG A 38 -2.06 -16.24 -6.15
C ARG A 38 -3.06 -15.09 -6.24
N GLY A 39 -4.27 -15.24 -5.70
CA GLY A 39 -5.27 -14.17 -5.64
C GLY A 39 -5.02 -13.22 -4.48
N PHE A 40 -5.45 -13.63 -3.29
CA PHE A 40 -5.46 -12.76 -2.11
C PHE A 40 -4.06 -12.32 -1.65
N ASN A 41 -3.15 -13.28 -1.43
CA ASN A 41 -1.82 -12.96 -0.89
C ASN A 41 -0.98 -12.13 -1.88
N ARG A 42 -1.17 -12.31 -3.19
CA ARG A 42 -0.54 -11.45 -4.20
C ARG A 42 -1.04 -10.01 -4.15
N GLY A 43 -2.34 -9.82 -3.89
CA GLY A 43 -2.92 -8.51 -3.63
C GLY A 43 -2.30 -7.85 -2.39
N VAL A 44 -2.19 -8.59 -1.28
CA VAL A 44 -1.53 -8.11 -0.05
C VAL A 44 -0.09 -7.68 -0.32
N MET A 45 0.69 -8.47 -1.06
CA MET A 45 2.06 -8.08 -1.45
C MET A 45 2.09 -6.78 -2.25
N THR A 46 1.14 -6.60 -3.18
CA THR A 46 1.04 -5.37 -3.98
C THR A 46 0.70 -4.16 -3.09
N PHE A 47 -0.18 -4.32 -2.11
CA PHE A 47 -0.46 -3.26 -1.12
C PHE A 47 0.76 -2.91 -0.29
N GLN A 48 1.53 -3.91 0.16
CA GLN A 48 2.78 -3.67 0.89
C GLN A 48 3.81 -2.93 0.02
N ASP A 49 3.93 -3.28 -1.27
CA ASP A 49 4.80 -2.57 -2.21
C ASP A 49 4.37 -1.13 -2.44
N LEU A 50 3.06 -0.88 -2.59
CA LEU A 50 2.51 0.47 -2.71
C LEU A 50 2.74 1.28 -1.44
N ALA A 51 2.51 0.71 -0.26
CA ALA A 51 2.75 1.38 1.01
C ALA A 51 4.24 1.73 1.20
N ARG A 52 5.16 0.85 0.77
CA ARG A 52 6.60 1.14 0.78
C ARG A 52 6.96 2.25 -0.19
N ALA A 53 6.48 2.19 -1.43
CA ALA A 53 6.73 3.21 -2.43
C ALA A 53 6.15 4.58 -2.03
N PHE A 54 4.99 4.57 -1.37
CA PHE A 54 4.36 5.77 -0.83
C PHE A 54 5.20 6.38 0.30
N ARG A 55 5.62 5.58 1.29
CA ARG A 55 6.51 6.03 2.37
C ARG A 55 7.83 6.60 1.84
N ALA A 56 8.46 5.90 0.89
CA ALA A 56 9.68 6.38 0.25
C ALA A 56 9.47 7.72 -0.48
N LYS A 57 8.31 7.91 -1.12
CA LYS A 57 7.96 9.20 -1.74
C LYS A 57 7.72 10.29 -0.69
N GLU A 58 7.01 10.01 0.39
CA GLU A 58 6.79 10.98 1.47
C GLU A 58 8.09 11.43 2.11
N GLU A 59 9.07 10.54 2.31
CA GLU A 59 10.39 10.91 2.83
C GLU A 59 11.19 11.82 1.88
N THR A 60 10.98 11.66 0.57
CA THR A 60 11.69 12.47 -0.45
C THR A 60 10.98 13.77 -0.82
N LEU A 61 9.68 13.88 -0.54
CA LEU A 61 8.94 15.10 -0.80
C LEU A 61 9.30 16.09 0.32
N PRO A 62 9.78 17.31 -0.02
CA PRO A 62 9.78 18.37 0.98
C PRO A 62 8.34 18.47 1.48
N PHE A 63 8.13 18.52 2.81
CA PHE A 63 6.82 18.76 3.40
C PHE A 63 6.16 19.86 2.59
N GLY A 64 5.17 19.45 1.77
CA GLY A 64 4.74 20.27 0.65
C GLY A 64 4.42 21.67 1.14
N ASP A 65 4.91 22.68 0.42
CA ASP A 65 4.59 24.07 0.71
C ASP A 65 3.10 24.15 1.05
N LYS A 66 2.79 24.80 2.18
CA LYS A 66 1.42 24.94 2.65
C LYS A 66 0.55 25.34 1.47
N LEU A 67 -0.53 24.60 1.25
CA LEU A 67 -1.47 24.87 0.17
C LEU A 67 -1.75 26.39 0.17
N PRO A 68 -1.40 27.12 -0.91
CA PRO A 68 -1.47 28.56 -0.89
C PRO A 68 -2.88 29.00 -0.51
N ASP A 69 -3.00 29.99 0.36
CA ASP A 69 -4.29 30.35 0.98
C ASP A 69 -5.37 30.65 -0.08
N ASP A 70 -4.96 31.11 -1.25
CA ASP A 70 -5.86 31.35 -2.37
C ASP A 70 -6.47 30.07 -2.97
N ALA A 71 -5.66 29.03 -3.14
CA ALA A 71 -6.14 27.72 -3.57
C ALA A 71 -7.07 27.10 -2.53
N ARG A 72 -6.75 27.25 -1.23
CA ARG A 72 -7.62 26.79 -0.13
C ARG A 72 -8.98 27.50 -0.13
N ARG A 73 -9.00 28.82 -0.32
CA ARG A 73 -10.25 29.60 -0.39
C ARG A 73 -11.12 29.19 -1.58
N LYS A 74 -10.51 29.03 -2.76
CA LYS A 74 -11.20 28.56 -3.98
C LYS A 74 -11.82 27.18 -3.79
N MET A 75 -11.09 26.24 -3.19
CA MET A 75 -11.62 24.91 -2.86
C MET A 75 -12.79 24.98 -1.87
N MET A 76 -12.69 25.80 -0.82
CA MET A 76 -13.79 25.98 0.14
C MET A 76 -15.04 26.61 -0.49
N GLN A 77 -14.88 27.55 -1.43
CA GLN A 77 -16.00 28.12 -2.18
C GLN A 77 -16.67 27.07 -3.07
N ALA A 78 -15.90 26.30 -3.84
CA ALA A 78 -16.44 25.25 -4.69
C ALA A 78 -17.21 24.18 -3.90
N ILE A 79 -16.72 23.78 -2.73
CA ILE A 79 -17.43 22.85 -1.84
C ILE A 79 -18.76 23.46 -1.36
N ARG A 80 -18.77 24.72 -0.93
CA ARG A 80 -19.98 25.41 -0.46
C ARG A 80 -21.01 25.59 -1.56
N GLU A 81 -20.59 25.89 -2.79
CA GLU A 81 -21.47 26.00 -3.96
C GLU A 81 -22.09 24.65 -4.32
N ASN A 82 -21.30 23.58 -4.30
CA ASN A 82 -21.79 22.24 -4.60
C ASN A 82 -22.75 21.70 -3.51
N THR A 83 -22.57 22.12 -2.25
CA THR A 83 -23.48 21.76 -1.14
C THR A 83 -24.77 22.62 -1.13
N ARG A 84 -24.79 23.73 -1.88
CA ARG A 84 -25.96 24.62 -2.03
C ARG A 84 -26.80 24.34 -3.27
N LYS A 85 -26.34 23.48 -4.17
CA LYS A 85 -27.11 23.07 -5.34
C LYS A 85 -28.09 21.97 -4.89
N PRO A 86 -29.41 22.20 -4.95
CA PRO A 86 -30.41 21.17 -4.60
C PRO A 86 -30.38 20.00 -5.57
#